data_AF-A0A173TQP5-F1
#
_entry.id   AF-A0A173TQP5-F1
#
_cell.length_a   1.000
_cell.length_b   1.000
_cell.length_c   1.000
_cell.angle_alpha   90.00
_cell.angle_beta   90.00
_cell.angle_gamma   90.00
#
_symmetry.space_group_name_H-M   'P 1'
#
loop_
_entity.id
_entity.type
_entity.pdbx_description
1 polymer ?
#
loop_
_entity_poly.entity_id
_entity_poly.type
_entity_poly.pdbx_seq_one_letter_code
_entity_poly.pdbx_strand_id
1 'polypeptide(L)'
;MKVFQFYVRSMLNQLEFQICFGFLCLMSFGSFLWNCLTYYGKDYMQIRSGADVFFLTSTSSRIVTMIFSLIVPLIAMMLCAGYRKKGEKEGNNLFAFIRMGHRKYLIIGAIATIFVTIICFWMILGVNQILCRIVFPVIGRDNRWGLPMYLLPLNYNSKMFLDIWQVQNPYIYNIFYIFIIGILAGGISLVFYGASMLDIFKKMGLVQNAVFSLFSLLF
;
A
#
# COMPACT_ATOMS: atom_id res chain seq x y z
N MET A 1 9.05 6.95 -23.95
CA MET A 1 8.57 7.77 -22.82
C MET A 1 7.14 8.29 -22.99
N LYS A 2 6.76 8.96 -24.10
CA LYS A 2 5.39 9.51 -24.28
C LYS A 2 4.26 8.47 -24.12
N VAL A 3 4.52 7.24 -24.56
CA VAL A 3 3.58 6.12 -24.40
C VAL A 3 3.37 5.79 -22.92
N PHE A 4 4.43 5.54 -22.14
CA PHE A 4 4.31 5.21 -20.72
C PHE A 4 3.53 6.27 -19.92
N GLN A 5 3.79 7.55 -20.19
CA GLN A 5 3.07 8.66 -19.57
C GLN A 5 1.56 8.62 -19.89
N PHE A 6 1.19 8.24 -21.12
CA PHE A 6 -0.21 8.06 -21.49
C PHE A 6 -0.88 6.93 -20.68
N TYR A 7 -0.21 5.80 -20.47
CA TYR A 7 -0.72 4.70 -19.64
C TYR A 7 -0.94 5.15 -18.21
N VAL A 8 0.07 5.78 -17.59
CA VAL A 8 -0.02 6.27 -16.21
C VAL A 8 -1.19 7.25 -16.08
N ARG A 9 -1.28 8.26 -16.97
CA ARG A 9 -2.37 9.25 -16.90
C ARG A 9 -3.75 8.62 -17.06
N SER A 10 -3.87 7.66 -17.97
CA SER A 10 -5.14 6.99 -18.20
C SER A 10 -5.52 6.05 -17.05
N MET A 11 -4.55 5.40 -16.39
CA MET A 11 -4.78 4.62 -15.17
C MET A 11 -5.26 5.51 -14.00
N LEU A 12 -4.63 6.67 -13.80
CA LEU A 12 -5.01 7.61 -12.72
C LEU A 12 -6.42 8.19 -12.89
N ASN A 13 -6.86 8.37 -14.13
CA ASN A 13 -8.19 8.93 -14.43
C ASN A 13 -9.32 7.92 -14.27
N GLN A 14 -9.04 6.66 -13.95
CA GLN A 14 -10.09 5.67 -13.77
C GLN A 14 -10.82 5.89 -12.45
N LEU A 15 -12.16 5.85 -12.49
CA LEU A 15 -13.01 5.98 -11.31
C LEU A 15 -12.68 4.91 -10.25
N GLU A 16 -12.38 3.68 -10.68
CA GLU A 16 -11.95 2.58 -9.79
C GLU A 16 -10.64 2.89 -9.06
N PHE A 17 -9.66 3.45 -9.78
CA PHE A 17 -8.40 3.91 -9.18
C PHE A 17 -8.67 4.98 -8.14
N GLN A 18 -9.50 5.98 -8.47
CA GLN A 18 -9.84 7.08 -7.56
C GLN A 18 -10.56 6.59 -6.29
N ILE A 19 -11.49 5.64 -6.41
CA ILE A 19 -12.14 5.02 -5.25
C ILE A 19 -11.13 4.27 -4.38
N CYS A 20 -10.30 3.40 -4.99
CA CYS A 20 -9.32 2.60 -4.25
C CYS A 20 -8.28 3.47 -3.55
N PHE A 21 -7.77 4.48 -4.27
CA PHE A 21 -6.84 5.46 -3.73
C PHE A 21 -7.47 6.29 -2.62
N GLY A 22 -8.73 6.72 -2.79
CA GLY A 22 -9.50 7.40 -1.77
C GLY A 22 -9.64 6.57 -0.49
N PHE A 23 -9.91 5.27 -0.62
CA PHE A 23 -10.01 4.36 0.53
C PHE A 23 -8.68 4.21 1.27
N LEU A 24 -7.56 4.07 0.54
CA LEU A 24 -6.22 4.05 1.14
C LEU A 24 -5.90 5.34 1.90
N CYS A 25 -6.22 6.49 1.32
CA CYS A 25 -6.07 7.79 1.98
C CYS A 25 -6.91 7.86 3.26
N LEU A 26 -8.18 7.43 3.20
CA LEU A 26 -9.09 7.44 4.34
C LEU A 26 -8.57 6.57 5.49
N MET A 27 -8.05 5.38 5.20
CA MET A 27 -7.45 4.51 6.22
C MET A 27 -6.19 5.12 6.85
N SER A 28 -5.32 5.68 6.02
CA SER A 28 -4.06 6.31 6.47
C SER A 28 -4.32 7.54 7.33
N PHE A 29 -5.07 8.53 6.82
CA PHE A 29 -5.39 9.75 7.55
C PHE A 29 -6.33 9.47 8.73
N GLY A 30 -7.27 8.53 8.59
CA GLY A 30 -8.17 8.12 9.67
C GLY A 30 -7.41 7.52 10.86
N SER A 31 -6.42 6.66 10.61
CA SER A 31 -5.56 6.14 11.69
C SER A 31 -4.73 7.24 12.34
N PHE A 32 -4.17 8.17 11.57
CA PHE A 32 -3.44 9.31 12.11
C PHE A 32 -4.33 10.16 13.03
N LEU A 33 -5.54 10.52 12.58
CA LEU A 33 -6.51 11.26 13.39
C LEU A 33 -6.92 10.49 14.66
N TRP A 34 -7.11 9.19 14.55
CA TRP A 34 -7.41 8.33 15.69
C TRP A 34 -6.29 8.36 16.75
N ASN A 35 -5.04 8.31 16.29
CA ASN A 35 -3.89 8.44 17.17
C ASN A 35 -3.85 9.83 17.84
N CYS A 36 -4.09 10.90 17.08
CA CYS A 36 -4.16 12.26 17.64
C CYS A 36 -5.24 12.37 18.73
N LEU A 37 -6.45 11.86 18.50
CA LEU A 37 -7.53 11.84 19.49
C LEU A 37 -7.18 11.01 20.73
N THR A 38 -6.48 9.89 20.55
CA THR A 38 -6.10 8.99 21.65
C THR A 38 -5.08 9.61 22.60
N TYR A 39 -4.20 10.48 22.09
CA TYR A 39 -3.15 11.14 22.87
C TYR A 39 -3.46 12.60 23.21
N TYR A 40 -4.60 13.14 22.75
CA TYR A 40 -5.00 14.51 23.06
C TYR A 40 -5.25 14.69 24.56
N GLY A 41 -4.63 15.71 25.15
CA GLY A 41 -4.77 16.03 26.57
C GLY A 41 -4.05 15.07 27.53
N LYS A 42 -3.29 14.10 27.03
CA LYS A 42 -2.45 13.23 27.88
C LYS A 42 -1.11 13.88 28.19
N ASP A 43 -0.56 13.55 29.35
CA ASP A 43 0.79 13.96 29.73
C ASP A 43 1.81 13.44 28.73
N TYR A 44 2.84 14.25 28.49
CA TYR A 44 3.95 13.92 27.58
C TYR A 44 4.57 12.55 27.88
N MET A 45 4.60 12.15 29.16
CA MET A 45 5.12 10.87 29.62
C MET A 45 4.32 9.65 29.17
N GLN A 46 3.09 9.83 28.67
CA GLN A 46 2.25 8.76 28.13
C GLN A 46 2.26 8.72 26.60
N ILE A 47 2.93 9.68 25.96
CA ILE A 47 3.00 9.80 24.51
C ILE A 47 4.16 8.94 23.99
N ARG A 48 3.87 8.16 22.96
CA ARG A 48 4.85 7.30 22.29
C ARG A 48 5.54 8.03 21.14
N SER A 49 6.63 7.44 20.66
CA SER A 49 7.39 8.02 19.57
C SER A 49 6.57 8.07 18.27
N GLY A 50 6.85 9.05 17.40
CA GLY A 50 6.21 9.12 16.08
C GLY A 50 6.53 7.93 15.17
N ALA A 51 7.57 7.15 15.47
CA ALA A 51 7.85 5.90 14.78
C ALA A 51 6.93 4.76 15.27
N ASP A 52 6.63 4.70 16.57
CA ASP A 52 5.75 3.68 17.13
C ASP A 52 4.27 3.95 16.79
N VAL A 53 3.87 5.22 16.67
CA VAL A 53 2.49 5.65 16.36
C VAL A 53 2.19 5.63 14.84
N PHE A 54 3.14 5.21 14.02
CA PHE A 54 2.94 5.02 12.58
C PHE A 54 1.83 4.01 12.26
N PHE A 55 1.08 4.25 11.18
CA PHE A 55 -0.07 3.45 10.74
C PHE A 55 0.09 1.93 10.87
N LEU A 56 1.26 1.41 10.50
CA LEU A 56 1.51 -0.04 10.45
C LEU A 56 2.02 -0.65 11.77
N THR A 57 2.51 0.18 12.69
CA THR A 57 3.15 -0.27 13.95
C THR A 57 2.40 0.19 15.19
N SER A 58 1.44 1.12 15.04
CA SER A 58 0.66 1.68 16.15
C SER A 58 -0.18 0.62 16.85
N THR A 59 -0.06 0.57 18.18
CA THR A 59 -0.97 -0.24 19.01
C THR A 59 -2.33 0.42 19.16
N SER A 60 -2.38 1.76 19.13
CA SER A 60 -3.60 2.55 19.37
C SER A 60 -4.58 2.43 18.21
N SER A 61 -4.06 2.31 16.99
CA SER A 61 -4.86 2.07 15.78
C SER A 61 -4.74 0.63 15.26
N ARG A 62 -4.43 -0.35 16.13
CA ARG A 62 -4.19 -1.75 15.73
C ARG A 62 -5.36 -2.37 14.97
N ILE A 63 -6.59 -2.02 15.32
CA ILE A 63 -7.80 -2.45 14.60
C ILE A 63 -7.74 -2.01 13.14
N VAL A 64 -7.35 -0.76 12.88
CA VAL A 64 -7.22 -0.22 11.52
C VAL A 64 -6.13 -0.94 10.75
N THR A 65 -5.00 -1.23 11.39
CA THR A 65 -3.88 -1.99 10.78
C THR A 65 -4.28 -3.43 10.43
N MET A 66 -5.06 -4.10 11.29
CA MET A 66 -5.59 -5.44 11.00
C MET A 66 -6.53 -5.43 9.81
N ILE A 67 -7.49 -4.48 9.77
CA ILE A 67 -8.40 -4.32 8.64
C ILE A 67 -7.61 -4.01 7.35
N PHE A 68 -6.60 -3.15 7.44
CA PHE A 68 -5.71 -2.84 6.32
C PHE A 68 -5.01 -4.10 5.80
N SER A 69 -4.45 -4.94 6.68
CA SER A 69 -3.76 -6.17 6.25
C SER A 69 -4.64 -7.12 5.44
N LEU A 70 -5.95 -7.15 5.73
CA LEU A 70 -6.92 -7.98 5.02
C LEU A 70 -7.36 -7.36 3.69
N ILE A 71 -7.50 -6.02 3.63
CA ILE A 71 -8.03 -5.31 2.46
C ILE A 71 -6.92 -4.92 1.46
N VAL A 72 -5.66 -4.78 1.89
CA VAL A 72 -4.53 -4.39 1.03
C VAL A 72 -4.41 -5.23 -0.23
N PRO A 73 -4.48 -6.57 -0.19
CA PRO A 73 -4.38 -7.36 -1.40
C PRO A 73 -5.55 -7.08 -2.37
N LEU A 74 -6.77 -6.88 -1.85
CA LEU A 74 -7.93 -6.51 -2.67
C LEU A 74 -7.73 -5.14 -3.35
N ILE A 75 -7.25 -4.15 -2.60
CA ILE A 75 -6.96 -2.82 -3.14
C ILE A 75 -5.85 -2.87 -4.18
N ALA A 76 -4.77 -3.62 -3.91
CA ALA A 76 -3.66 -3.79 -4.84
C ALA A 76 -4.10 -4.41 -6.17
N MET A 77 -5.01 -5.38 -6.11
CA MET A 77 -5.62 -5.99 -7.31
C MET A 77 -6.51 -4.99 -8.06
N MET A 78 -7.34 -4.21 -7.36
CA MET A 78 -8.29 -3.31 -8.00
C MET A 78 -7.67 -2.03 -8.57
N LEU A 79 -6.62 -1.48 -7.95
CA LEU A 79 -6.05 -0.17 -8.28
C LEU A 79 -5.77 0.03 -9.78
N CYS A 80 -5.26 -0.99 -10.49
CA CYS A 80 -4.88 -0.83 -11.90
C CYS A 80 -5.48 -1.86 -12.86
N ALA A 81 -6.39 -2.71 -12.39
CA ALA A 81 -6.98 -3.77 -13.22
C ALA A 81 -8.02 -3.28 -14.23
N GLY A 82 -8.68 -2.16 -13.94
CA GLY A 82 -9.68 -1.55 -14.82
C GLY A 82 -9.12 -1.07 -16.16
N TYR A 83 -7.81 -0.83 -16.25
CA TYR A 83 -7.18 -0.21 -17.41
C TYR A 83 -7.37 -1.00 -18.70
N ARG A 84 -7.06 -2.30 -18.66
CA ARG A 84 -7.15 -3.13 -19.86
C ARG A 84 -8.60 -3.40 -20.26
N LYS A 85 -9.44 -3.76 -19.30
CA LYS A 85 -10.83 -4.15 -19.56
C LYS A 85 -11.65 -2.99 -20.15
N LYS A 86 -11.40 -1.76 -19.68
CA LYS A 86 -12.00 -0.55 -20.28
C LYS A 86 -11.34 -0.21 -21.62
N GLY A 87 -10.02 -0.33 -21.74
CA GLY A 87 -9.30 -0.09 -22.99
C GLY A 87 -9.73 -0.98 -24.16
N GLU A 88 -10.06 -2.25 -23.89
CA GLU A 88 -10.62 -3.19 -24.88
C GLU A 88 -12.10 -2.92 -25.20
N LYS A 89 -12.91 -2.53 -24.20
CA LYS A 89 -14.34 -2.23 -24.39
C LYS A 89 -14.62 -0.89 -25.05
N GLU A 90 -13.85 0.14 -24.71
CA GLU A 90 -14.05 1.53 -25.18
C GLU A 90 -13.21 1.84 -26.43
N GLY A 91 -12.38 0.91 -26.90
CA GLY A 91 -11.54 1.10 -28.11
C GLY A 91 -10.41 2.14 -27.96
N ASN A 92 -10.30 2.82 -26.81
CA ASN A 92 -9.32 3.87 -26.56
C ASN A 92 -7.87 3.41 -26.71
N ASN A 93 -7.60 2.12 -26.51
CA ASN A 93 -6.25 1.56 -26.59
C ASN A 93 -5.96 0.87 -27.94
N LEU A 94 -6.92 0.83 -28.86
CA LEU A 94 -6.77 0.15 -30.16
C LEU A 94 -5.62 0.75 -30.98
N PHE A 95 -5.49 2.08 -30.98
CA PHE A 95 -4.39 2.79 -31.66
C PHE A 95 -3.02 2.51 -31.05
N ALA A 96 -2.94 2.40 -29.72
CA ALA A 96 -1.71 2.06 -29.02
C ALA A 96 -1.31 0.59 -29.28
N PHE A 97 -2.31 -0.30 -29.35
CA PHE A 97 -2.14 -1.71 -29.67
C PHE A 97 -1.61 -1.93 -31.10
N ILE A 98 -2.24 -1.28 -32.09
CA ILE A 98 -1.89 -1.41 -33.51
C ILE A 98 -0.46 -0.89 -33.79
N ARG A 99 -0.02 0.19 -33.11
CA ARG A 99 1.31 0.79 -33.35
C ARG A 99 2.49 0.05 -32.72
N MET A 100 2.31 -0.66 -31.61
CA MET A 100 3.44 -1.22 -30.84
C MET A 100 3.60 -2.74 -30.95
N GLY A 101 2.59 -3.44 -31.47
CA GLY A 101 2.53 -4.89 -31.49
C GLY A 101 2.15 -5.49 -30.13
N HIS A 102 1.48 -6.64 -30.16
CA HIS A 102 0.84 -7.25 -29.00
C HIS A 102 1.78 -7.44 -27.80
N ARG A 103 2.96 -8.05 -28.00
CA ARG A 103 3.90 -8.36 -26.91
C ARG A 103 4.43 -7.13 -26.18
N LYS A 104 4.77 -6.06 -26.92
CA LYS A 104 5.28 -4.81 -26.33
C LYS A 104 4.19 -4.05 -25.57
N TYR A 105 2.96 -4.05 -26.10
CA TYR A 105 1.79 -3.47 -25.44
C TYR A 105 1.55 -4.11 -24.06
N LEU A 106 1.61 -5.45 -23.96
CA LEU A 106 1.44 -6.16 -22.68
C LEU A 106 2.51 -5.81 -21.64
N ILE A 107 3.78 -5.82 -22.05
CA ILE A 107 4.90 -5.61 -21.14
C ILE A 107 4.89 -4.18 -20.59
N ILE A 108 4.64 -3.18 -21.44
CA ILE A 108 4.56 -1.78 -21.01
C ILE A 108 3.38 -1.57 -20.06
N GLY A 109 2.23 -2.19 -20.34
CA GLY A 109 1.07 -2.17 -19.46
C GLY A 109 1.37 -2.76 -18.09
N ALA A 110 1.99 -3.94 -18.03
CA ALA A 110 2.38 -4.61 -16.80
C ALA A 110 3.40 -3.81 -15.97
N ILE A 111 4.40 -3.21 -16.62
CA ILE A 111 5.38 -2.36 -15.91
C ILE A 111 4.68 -1.10 -15.35
N ALA A 112 3.76 -0.51 -16.11
CA ALA A 112 3.00 0.65 -15.67
C ALA A 112 2.10 0.33 -14.47
N THR A 113 1.42 -0.82 -14.45
CA THR A 113 0.57 -1.22 -13.31
C THR A 113 1.40 -1.40 -12.05
N ILE A 114 2.54 -2.11 -12.12
CA ILE A 114 3.45 -2.29 -10.98
C ILE A 114 3.96 -0.93 -10.47
N PHE A 115 4.41 -0.07 -11.38
CA PHE A 115 5.00 1.21 -11.01
C PHE A 115 3.98 2.12 -10.32
N VAL A 116 2.76 2.21 -10.86
CA VAL A 116 1.70 3.05 -10.29
C VAL A 116 1.27 2.53 -8.92
N THR A 117 1.07 1.22 -8.75
CA THR A 117 0.67 0.65 -7.46
C THR A 117 1.73 0.86 -6.38
N ILE A 118 3.02 0.59 -6.69
CA ILE A 118 4.14 0.83 -5.77
C ILE A 118 4.14 2.29 -5.29
N ILE A 119 4.08 3.25 -6.22
CA ILE A 119 4.11 4.67 -5.89
C ILE A 119 2.91 5.10 -5.05
N CYS A 120 1.71 4.57 -5.32
CA CYS A 120 0.53 4.89 -4.53
C CYS A 120 0.70 4.48 -3.06
N PHE A 121 1.15 3.25 -2.81
CA PHE A 121 1.40 2.77 -1.45
C PHE A 121 2.52 3.54 -0.75
N TRP A 122 3.64 3.79 -1.45
CA TRP A 122 4.75 4.57 -0.88
C TRP A 122 4.35 6.00 -0.55
N MET A 123 3.58 6.66 -1.42
CA MET A 123 3.14 8.03 -1.20
C MET A 123 2.23 8.11 0.03
N ILE A 124 1.21 7.27 0.12
CA ILE A 124 0.22 7.33 1.22
C ILE A 124 0.84 6.99 2.57
N LEU A 125 1.63 5.91 2.62
CA LEU A 125 2.29 5.49 3.87
C LEU A 125 3.44 6.44 4.22
N GLY A 126 4.16 6.97 3.23
CA GLY A 126 5.21 7.96 3.44
C GLY A 126 4.67 9.27 4.02
N VAL A 127 3.56 9.78 3.49
CA VAL A 127 2.87 10.95 4.03
C VAL A 127 2.41 10.70 5.48
N ASN A 128 1.88 9.51 5.77
CA ASN A 128 1.52 9.14 7.15
C ASN A 128 2.71 9.21 8.10
N GLN A 129 3.85 8.64 7.71
CA GLN A 129 5.06 8.65 8.53
C GLN A 129 5.60 10.06 8.77
N ILE A 130 5.50 10.94 7.76
CA ILE A 130 5.86 12.35 7.88
C ILE A 130 4.93 13.07 8.86
N LEU A 131 3.61 12.88 8.75
CA LEU A 131 2.65 13.46 9.68
C LEU A 131 2.88 12.99 11.12
N CYS A 132 3.09 11.69 11.33
CA CYS A 132 3.41 11.16 12.66
C CYS A 132 4.70 11.75 13.23
N ARG A 133 5.71 12.01 12.38
CA ARG A 133 6.97 12.64 12.82
C ARG A 133 6.81 14.12 13.20
N ILE A 134 5.87 14.84 12.58
CA ILE A 134 5.63 16.27 12.87
C ILE A 134 4.86 16.42 14.19
N VAL A 135 3.88 15.56 14.44
CA VAL A 135 2.97 15.71 15.59
C VAL A 135 3.46 15.02 16.86
N PHE A 136 4.09 13.84 16.74
CA PHE A 136 4.53 13.06 17.89
C PHE A 136 6.03 13.25 18.17
N PRO A 137 6.46 13.09 19.43
CA PRO A 137 7.86 13.25 19.79
C PRO A 137 8.75 12.20 19.09
N VAL A 138 10.01 12.57 18.85
CA VAL A 138 11.02 11.66 18.27
C VAL A 138 11.35 10.51 19.23
N ILE A 139 11.39 10.82 20.52
CA ILE A 139 11.67 9.87 21.61
C ILE A 139 10.43 9.84 22.51
N GLY A 140 9.69 8.73 22.50
CA GLY A 140 8.64 8.44 23.48
C GLY A 140 9.19 7.81 24.76
N ARG A 141 8.35 7.66 25.79
CA ARG A 141 8.77 6.99 27.03
C ARG A 141 8.91 5.48 26.85
N ASP A 142 7.91 4.89 26.21
CA ASP A 142 7.79 3.45 26.00
C ASP A 142 7.67 3.14 24.50
N ASN A 143 8.09 1.93 24.12
CA ASN A 143 8.00 1.44 22.75
C ASN A 143 6.65 0.78 22.44
N ARG A 144 6.48 0.28 21.20
CA ARG A 144 5.28 -0.47 20.78
C ARG A 144 4.91 -1.68 21.65
N TRP A 145 5.85 -2.24 22.41
CA TRP A 145 5.63 -3.38 23.32
C TRP A 145 5.41 -2.95 24.77
N GLY A 146 5.36 -1.65 25.07
CA GLY A 146 5.21 -1.15 26.44
C GLY A 146 6.48 -1.29 27.29
N LEU A 147 7.63 -1.53 26.66
CA LEU A 147 8.91 -1.53 27.35
C LEU A 147 9.52 -0.12 27.31
N PRO A 148 10.21 0.30 28.39
CA PRO A 148 10.93 1.56 28.39
C PRO A 148 12.09 1.51 27.41
N MET A 149 12.47 2.67 26.87
CA MET A 149 13.46 2.78 25.78
C MET A 149 14.79 2.06 26.04
N TYR A 150 15.30 2.10 27.28
CA TYR A 150 16.59 1.51 27.63
C TYR A 150 16.59 -0.03 27.63
N LEU A 151 15.42 -0.67 27.66
CA LEU A 151 15.28 -2.14 27.59
C LEU A 151 15.03 -2.65 26.17
N LEU A 152 14.96 -1.78 25.14
CA LEU A 152 14.74 -2.21 23.75
C LEU A 152 15.71 -3.30 23.26
N PRO A 153 17.03 -3.24 23.55
CA PRO A 153 17.98 -4.23 23.05
C PRO A 153 17.70 -5.66 23.54
N LEU A 154 17.03 -5.81 24.69
CA LEU A 154 16.65 -7.13 25.22
C LEU A 154 15.55 -7.81 24.40
N ASN A 155 14.78 -7.03 23.64
CA ASN A 155 13.71 -7.54 22.79
C ASN A 155 14.16 -7.81 21.36
N TYR A 156 15.46 -7.66 21.08
CA TYR A 156 16.03 -7.98 19.78
C TYR A 156 15.95 -9.48 19.50
N ASN A 157 15.34 -9.84 18.37
CA ASN A 157 15.26 -11.20 17.88
C ASN A 157 16.04 -11.32 16.57
N SER A 158 17.19 -12.01 16.63
CA SER A 158 18.05 -12.26 15.46
C SER A 158 17.38 -13.08 14.35
N LYS A 159 16.25 -13.74 14.62
CA LYS A 159 15.46 -14.48 13.64
C LYS A 159 14.47 -13.61 12.86
N MET A 160 14.18 -12.40 13.34
CA MET A 160 13.21 -11.50 12.70
C MET A 160 13.90 -10.59 11.68
N PHE A 161 13.31 -10.51 10.48
CA PHE A 161 13.87 -9.73 9.37
C PHE A 161 13.90 -8.23 9.71
N LEU A 162 15.07 -7.61 9.57
CA LEU A 162 15.35 -6.19 9.84
C LEU A 162 15.07 -5.73 11.29
N ASP A 163 14.93 -6.65 12.25
CA ASP A 163 14.62 -6.32 13.65
C ASP A 163 15.70 -5.45 14.32
N ILE A 164 16.95 -5.57 13.87
CA ILE A 164 18.06 -4.74 14.35
C ILE A 164 17.83 -3.25 14.10
N TRP A 165 17.20 -2.91 12.96
CA TRP A 165 16.87 -1.52 12.62
C TRP A 165 15.76 -0.98 13.50
N GLN A 166 14.88 -1.84 14.00
CA GLN A 166 13.84 -1.41 14.90
C GLN A 166 14.41 -0.95 16.25
N VAL A 167 15.48 -1.59 16.71
CA VAL A 167 16.18 -1.23 17.95
C VAL A 167 17.07 0.00 17.75
N GLN A 168 17.81 0.07 16.64
CA GLN A 168 18.74 1.18 16.39
C GLN A 168 18.04 2.46 15.92
N ASN A 169 17.13 2.36 14.94
CA ASN A 169 16.43 3.50 14.38
C ASN A 169 15.05 3.11 13.81
N PRO A 170 13.98 3.25 14.61
CA PRO A 170 12.64 2.75 14.25
C PRO A 170 12.05 3.46 13.02
N TYR A 171 12.50 4.67 12.68
CA TYR A 171 12.09 5.35 11.45
C TYR A 171 12.65 4.68 10.19
N ILE A 172 13.90 4.21 10.23
CA ILE A 172 14.51 3.47 9.12
C ILE A 172 13.79 2.14 8.93
N TYR A 173 13.46 1.46 10.03
CA TYR A 173 12.63 0.26 10.00
C TYR A 173 11.28 0.51 9.30
N ASN A 174 10.57 1.58 9.68
CA ASN A 174 9.29 1.92 9.04
C ASN A 174 9.43 2.24 7.55
N ILE A 175 10.50 2.92 7.14
CA ILE A 175 10.77 3.18 5.72
C ILE A 175 10.97 1.87 4.95
N PHE A 176 11.80 0.96 5.45
CA PHE A 176 11.96 -0.36 4.81
C PHE A 176 10.64 -1.12 4.74
N TYR A 177 9.81 -1.02 5.79
CA TYR A 177 8.51 -1.67 5.83
C TYR A 177 7.55 -1.12 4.77
N ILE A 178 7.54 0.20 4.55
CA ILE A 178 6.80 0.85 3.45
C ILE A 178 7.29 0.36 2.09
N PHE A 179 8.61 0.25 1.90
CA PHE A 179 9.20 -0.25 0.67
C PHE A 179 8.73 -1.66 0.35
N ILE A 180 8.82 -2.57 1.33
CA ILE A 180 8.44 -3.98 1.19
C ILE A 180 6.95 -4.11 0.84
N ILE A 181 6.06 -3.41 1.55
CA ILE A 181 4.62 -3.46 1.29
C ILE A 181 4.29 -2.93 -0.11
N GLY A 182 4.94 -1.86 -0.55
CA GLY A 182 4.74 -1.35 -1.91
C GLY A 182 5.14 -2.38 -2.97
N ILE A 183 6.29 -3.04 -2.82
CA ILE A 183 6.76 -4.09 -3.74
C ILE A 183 5.80 -5.28 -3.76
N LEU A 184 5.33 -5.74 -2.59
CA LEU A 184 4.35 -6.82 -2.50
C LEU A 184 3.04 -6.46 -3.18
N ALA A 185 2.51 -5.25 -2.95
CA ALA A 185 1.32 -4.76 -3.63
C ALA A 185 1.52 -4.67 -5.16
N GLY A 186 2.70 -4.24 -5.60
CA GLY A 186 3.10 -4.26 -7.00
C GLY A 186 3.05 -5.67 -7.60
N GLY A 187 3.63 -6.66 -6.91
CA GLY A 187 3.59 -8.07 -7.32
C GLY A 187 2.17 -8.63 -7.41
N ILE A 188 1.32 -8.36 -6.41
CA ILE A 188 -0.09 -8.76 -6.40
C ILE A 188 -0.84 -8.14 -7.60
N SER A 189 -0.60 -6.86 -7.88
CA SER A 189 -1.21 -6.18 -9.03
C SER A 189 -0.79 -6.77 -10.37
N LEU A 190 0.44 -7.26 -10.49
CA LEU A 190 0.94 -7.94 -11.69
C LEU A 190 0.26 -9.29 -11.90
N VAL A 191 0.18 -10.10 -10.85
CA VAL A 191 -0.50 -11.41 -10.90
C VAL A 191 -1.94 -11.22 -11.35
N PHE A 192 -2.62 -10.22 -10.81
CA PHE A 192 -3.99 -9.93 -11.17
C PHE A 192 -4.13 -9.34 -12.58
N TYR A 193 -3.19 -8.50 -13.02
CA TYR A 193 -3.11 -8.04 -14.40
C TYR A 193 -2.95 -9.22 -15.38
N GLY A 194 -2.14 -10.23 -15.03
CA GLY A 194 -2.02 -11.48 -15.77
C GLY A 194 -3.31 -12.30 -15.75
N ALA A 195 -3.91 -12.50 -14.58
CA ALA A 195 -5.17 -13.23 -14.42
C ALA A 195 -6.31 -12.59 -15.25
N SER A 196 -6.35 -11.26 -15.34
CA SER A 196 -7.32 -10.53 -16.16
C SER A 196 -7.26 -10.85 -17.66
N MET A 197 -6.18 -11.49 -18.13
CA MET A 197 -6.03 -11.93 -19.52
C MET A 197 -6.69 -13.28 -19.81
N LEU A 198 -7.01 -14.07 -18.79
CA LEU A 198 -7.63 -15.38 -18.98
C LEU A 198 -9.11 -15.22 -19.32
N ASP A 199 -9.59 -16.00 -20.29
CA ASP A 199 -10.96 -15.90 -20.80
C ASP A 199 -12.04 -16.16 -19.73
N ILE A 200 -11.70 -16.92 -18.68
CA ILE A 200 -12.56 -17.19 -17.51
C ILE A 200 -12.96 -15.89 -16.81
N PHE A 201 -12.05 -14.92 -16.71
CA PHE A 201 -12.25 -13.64 -16.03
C PHE A 201 -12.86 -12.55 -16.92
N LYS A 202 -13.06 -12.80 -18.22
CA LYS A 202 -13.72 -11.86 -19.15
C LYS A 202 -15.20 -11.66 -18.84
N LYS A 203 -15.88 -12.72 -18.40
CA LYS A 203 -17.34 -12.73 -18.11
C LYS A 203 -17.71 -12.18 -16.74
N MET A 204 -16.78 -12.18 -15.79
CA MET A 204 -17.01 -11.77 -14.40
C MET A 204 -16.72 -10.27 -14.18
N GLY A 205 -17.36 -9.62 -13.21
CA GLY A 205 -17.10 -8.23 -12.83
C GLY A 205 -15.70 -8.02 -12.23
N LEU A 206 -15.14 -6.81 -12.27
CA LEU A 206 -13.79 -6.54 -11.74
C LEU A 206 -13.64 -6.88 -10.25
N VAL A 207 -14.68 -6.61 -9.46
CA VAL A 207 -14.74 -6.98 -8.04
C VAL A 207 -14.80 -8.48 -7.84
N GLN A 208 -15.59 -9.17 -8.66
CA GLN A 208 -15.69 -10.63 -8.61
C GLN A 208 -14.36 -11.28 -8.98
N ASN A 209 -13.65 -10.73 -9.97
CA ASN A 209 -12.31 -11.19 -10.34
C ASN A 209 -11.34 -11.02 -9.18
N ALA A 210 -11.32 -9.85 -8.54
CA ALA A 210 -10.39 -9.55 -7.44
C ALA A 210 -10.66 -10.44 -6.22
N VAL A 211 -11.92 -10.69 -5.89
CA VAL A 211 -12.28 -11.60 -4.79
C VAL A 211 -11.91 -13.05 -5.13
N PHE A 212 -12.17 -13.49 -6.36
CA PHE A 212 -11.86 -14.85 -6.78
C PHE A 212 -10.34 -15.10 -6.86
N SER A 213 -9.57 -14.13 -7.35
CA SER A 213 -8.10 -14.21 -7.36
C SER A 213 -7.50 -14.16 -5.95
N LEU A 214 -8.12 -13.42 -5.02
CA LEU A 214 -7.74 -13.48 -3.61
C LEU A 214 -7.92 -14.89 -3.05
N PHE A 215 -9.08 -15.49 -3.32
CA PHE A 215 -9.41 -16.84 -2.86
C PHE A 215 -8.43 -17.87 -3.42
N SER A 216 -8.09 -17.79 -4.71
CA SER A 216 -7.09 -18.69 -5.33
C SER A 216 -5.64 -18.47 -4.89
N LEU A 217 -5.34 -17.34 -4.22
CA LEU A 217 -4.01 -17.08 -3.65
C LEU A 217 -3.91 -17.55 -2.19
N LEU A 218 -5.05 -17.79 -1.53
CA LEU A 218 -5.14 -18.24 -0.14
C LEU A 218 -5.28 -19.77 0.00
N PHE A 219 -5.57 -20.48 -1.09
CA PHE A 219 -5.71 -21.95 -1.19
C PHE A 219 -4.80 -22.49 -2.28
#